data_AF-U6LGK1-F1
#
_entry.id   AF-U6LGK1-F1
#
_cell.length_a   1.000
_cell.length_b   1.000
_cell.length_c   1.000
_cell.angle_alpha   90.00
_cell.angle_beta   90.00
_cell.angle_gamma   90.00
#
_symmetry.space_group_name_H-M   'P 1'
#
loop_
_entity.id
_entity.type
_entity.pdbx_description
1 polymer ?
#
loop_
_entity_poly.entity_id
_entity_poly.type
_entity_poly.pdbx_seq_one_letter_code
_entity_poly.pdbx_strand_id
1 'polypeptide(L)'
;MITGDQVLTARAIAEEIGVLESGENDGEEEENAENAMEPKRNEKNAEKDPKNAKKCVSCNVLHENNDPALPYRPTAEIDEIVDKARVFARAQPEDKFFLVSCLQRGGHTVAMTGDGVNDAPALKAADIGVAMGVGGTDVAKGAAEMILLDDNFCTIVAGETRGDGPLVYLGGFFTFSLLLCWI
;
A
#
# COMPACT_ATOMS: atom_id res chain seq x y z
N MET A 1 2.98 -3.50 0.15
CA MET A 1 3.02 -2.64 1.35
C MET A 1 1.97 -1.55 1.20
N ILE A 2 1.19 -1.28 2.26
CA ILE A 2 0.22 -0.17 2.27
C ILE A 2 0.46 0.65 3.54
N THR A 3 0.82 1.91 3.41
CA THR A 3 1.17 2.81 4.53
C THR A 3 0.58 4.20 4.37
N GLY A 4 0.32 4.86 5.50
CA GLY A 4 -0.05 6.27 5.58
C GLY A 4 1.15 7.23 5.46
N ASP A 5 2.37 6.71 5.43
CA ASP A 5 3.60 7.50 5.35
C ASP A 5 3.75 8.23 4.02
N GLN A 6 4.69 9.18 3.98
CA GLN A 6 5.11 9.81 2.74
C GLN A 6 5.80 8.81 1.80
N VAL A 7 5.68 9.05 0.49
CA VAL A 7 6.18 8.17 -0.57
C VAL A 7 7.66 7.83 -0.40
N LEU A 8 8.49 8.82 -0.09
CA LEU A 8 9.94 8.63 0.07
C LEU A 8 10.28 7.70 1.24
N THR A 9 9.63 7.89 2.39
CA THR A 9 9.83 7.05 3.57
C THR A 9 9.32 5.63 3.32
N ALA A 10 8.13 5.50 2.74
CA ALA A 10 7.55 4.21 2.38
C ALA A 10 8.45 3.44 1.42
N ARG A 11 9.01 4.12 0.41
CA ARG A 11 9.95 3.53 -0.53
C ARG A 11 11.23 3.06 0.16
N ALA A 12 11.87 3.93 0.94
CA ALA A 12 13.12 3.59 1.62
C ALA A 12 12.97 2.36 2.52
N ILE A 13 11.89 2.29 3.29
CA ILE A 13 11.59 1.12 4.13
C ILE A 13 11.30 -0.10 3.26
N ALA A 14 10.52 0.07 2.17
CA ALA A 14 10.20 -1.03 1.27
C ALA A 14 11.45 -1.64 0.59
N GLU A 15 12.44 -0.82 0.23
CA GLU A 15 13.74 -1.29 -0.25
C GLU A 15 14.52 -2.02 0.84
N GLU A 16 14.55 -1.48 2.07
CA GLU A 16 15.26 -2.06 3.21
C GLU A 16 14.74 -3.45 3.57
N ILE A 17 13.42 -3.65 3.53
CA ILE A 17 12.78 -4.93 3.85
C ILE A 17 12.62 -5.86 2.64
N GLY A 18 13.09 -5.45 1.45
CA GLY A 18 13.06 -6.26 0.22
C GLY A 18 11.69 -6.38 -0.45
N VAL A 19 10.75 -5.47 -0.19
CA VAL A 19 9.49 -5.33 -0.96
C VAL A 19 9.75 -4.71 -2.34
N LEU A 20 10.76 -3.85 -2.46
CA LEU A 20 11.26 -3.29 -3.71
C LEU A 20 12.72 -3.69 -3.92
N GLU A 21 13.13 -3.89 -5.18
CA GLU A 21 14.53 -4.16 -5.51
C GLU A 21 15.31 -2.84 -5.71
N SER A 22 16.52 -2.78 -5.17
CA SER A 22 17.38 -1.58 -5.29
C SER A 22 17.72 -1.28 -6.75
N GLY A 23 17.28 -0.13 -7.26
CA GLY A 23 17.54 0.33 -8.63
C GLY A 23 16.34 0.27 -9.58
N GLU A 24 15.14 0.00 -9.07
CA GLU A 24 13.91 0.15 -9.84
C GLU A 24 13.65 1.64 -10.11
N ASN A 25 13.59 2.00 -11.41
CA ASN A 25 13.34 3.38 -11.85
C ASN A 25 11.90 3.78 -11.49
N ASP A 26 11.72 4.32 -10.30
CA ASP A 26 10.54 5.12 -10.01
C ASP A 26 10.67 6.40 -10.82
N GLY A 27 9.82 6.56 -11.84
CA GLY A 27 9.71 7.84 -12.53
C GLY A 27 9.36 8.91 -11.49
N GLU A 28 10.34 9.76 -11.19
CA GLU A 28 10.26 10.93 -10.32
C GLU A 28 8.94 11.66 -10.56
N GLU A 29 8.08 11.71 -9.54
CA GLU A 29 7.10 12.79 -9.44
C GLU A 29 7.76 13.87 -8.61
N GLU A 30 8.36 14.84 -9.30
CA GLU A 30 8.55 16.18 -8.77
C GLU A 30 7.18 16.67 -8.27
N GLU A 31 7.11 16.97 -6.97
CA GLU A 31 6.11 17.88 -6.42
C GLU A 31 6.29 19.25 -7.10
N ASN A 32 5.64 19.47 -8.24
CA ASN A 32 5.56 20.80 -8.84
C ASN A 32 4.20 21.43 -8.52
N ALA A 33 4.15 22.08 -7.36
CA ALA A 33 3.28 23.23 -7.17
C ALA A 33 4.14 24.50 -7.15
N GLU A 34 3.69 25.51 -7.92
CA GLU A 34 4.10 26.93 -7.93
C GLU A 34 5.04 27.43 -9.06
N ASN A 35 4.43 27.66 -10.23
CA ASN A 35 4.64 28.71 -11.27
C ASN A 35 6.01 29.42 -11.44
N ALA A 36 6.62 29.32 -12.65
CA ALA A 36 6.55 30.34 -13.73
C ALA A 36 7.59 30.17 -14.88
N MET A 37 7.10 30.24 -16.14
CA MET A 37 7.75 30.77 -17.38
C MET A 37 8.63 29.88 -18.32
N GLU A 38 7.96 29.14 -19.22
CA GLU A 38 8.12 28.92 -20.70
C GLU A 38 9.50 28.84 -21.46
N PRO A 39 9.62 28.24 -22.70
CA PRO A 39 8.72 27.31 -23.43
C PRO A 39 9.38 26.17 -24.31
N LYS A 40 8.52 25.25 -24.81
CA LYS A 40 8.58 24.32 -25.97
C LYS A 40 9.64 23.19 -26.07
N ARG A 41 9.16 21.93 -26.11
CA ARG A 41 9.32 21.04 -27.29
C ARG A 41 8.23 19.97 -27.38
N ASN A 42 7.73 19.78 -28.59
CA ASN A 42 6.62 18.94 -29.00
C ASN A 42 7.18 17.61 -29.56
N GLU A 43 6.92 16.47 -28.92
CA GLU A 43 7.18 15.12 -29.47
C GLU A 43 6.06 14.19 -28.95
N LYS A 44 4.92 14.10 -29.64
CA LYS A 44 4.60 13.03 -30.61
C LYS A 44 5.19 11.66 -30.25
N ASN A 45 4.27 10.72 -29.98
CA ASN A 45 4.41 9.27 -30.10
C ASN A 45 5.53 8.62 -29.26
N ALA A 46 5.19 8.26 -28.02
CA ALA A 46 5.87 7.17 -27.33
C ALA A 46 4.82 6.08 -27.04
N GLU A 47 4.75 5.12 -27.96
CA GLU A 47 4.36 3.75 -27.65
C GLU A 47 5.24 3.31 -26.47
N LYS A 48 4.70 3.36 -25.25
CA LYS A 48 5.50 3.10 -24.03
C LYS A 48 5.35 1.65 -23.65
N ASP A 49 6.42 0.91 -23.94
CA ASP A 49 6.68 -0.48 -23.57
C ASP A 49 6.19 -0.85 -22.16
N PRO A 50 5.68 -2.08 -21.96
CA PRO A 50 5.15 -2.58 -20.68
C PRO A 50 6.19 -2.77 -19.56
N LYS A 51 7.42 -2.23 -19.71
CA LYS A 51 8.56 -2.44 -18.81
C LYS A 51 8.84 -1.30 -17.82
N ASN A 52 8.01 -0.26 -17.79
CA ASN A 52 8.26 0.93 -16.96
C ASN A 52 7.10 1.25 -15.99
N ALA A 53 6.46 0.22 -15.44
CA ALA A 53 5.40 0.40 -14.46
C ALA A 53 5.99 0.80 -13.10
N LYS A 54 5.60 1.97 -12.58
CA LYS A 54 6.02 2.48 -11.26
C LYS A 54 5.60 1.48 -10.17
N LYS A 55 6.54 1.04 -9.33
CA LYS A 55 6.26 0.03 -8.28
C LYS A 55 5.87 0.66 -6.94
N CYS A 56 6.27 1.91 -6.68
CA CYS A 56 5.79 2.70 -5.53
C CYS A 56 4.89 3.83 -6.01
N VAL A 57 3.68 3.93 -5.45
CA VAL A 57 2.67 4.94 -5.82
C VAL A 57 2.02 5.58 -4.59
N SER A 58 1.60 6.84 -4.72
CA SER A 58 0.74 7.51 -3.74
C SER A 58 -0.71 7.09 -3.94
N CYS A 59 -1.46 6.83 -2.86
CA CYS A 59 -2.89 6.46 -2.93
C CYS A 59 -3.77 7.52 -3.58
N ASN A 60 -3.30 8.78 -3.67
CA ASN A 60 -3.99 9.83 -4.43
C ASN A 60 -4.32 9.37 -5.86
N VAL A 61 -3.48 8.54 -6.49
CA VAL A 61 -3.70 8.04 -7.86
C VAL A 61 -4.95 7.16 -8.00
N LEU A 62 -5.51 6.66 -6.90
CA LEU A 62 -6.73 5.87 -6.88
C LEU A 62 -7.98 6.74 -7.07
N HIS A 63 -7.87 8.04 -6.86
CA HIS A 63 -8.97 9.01 -6.94
C HIS A 63 -8.97 9.75 -8.28
N GLU A 64 -10.15 10.23 -8.68
CA GLU A 64 -10.28 11.13 -9.84
C GLU A 64 -9.40 12.37 -9.66
N ASN A 65 -8.72 12.80 -10.72
CA ASN A 65 -7.78 13.94 -10.72
C ASN A 65 -6.64 13.88 -9.68
N ASN A 66 -6.36 12.70 -9.10
CA ASN A 66 -5.41 12.52 -8.01
C ASN A 66 -5.76 13.27 -6.70
N ASP A 67 -7.05 13.56 -6.45
CA ASP A 67 -7.49 14.26 -5.25
C ASP A 67 -8.23 13.30 -4.30
N PRO A 68 -7.75 13.07 -3.07
CA PRO A 68 -8.40 12.17 -2.10
C PRO A 68 -9.81 12.63 -1.69
N ALA A 69 -10.19 13.89 -1.93
CA ALA A 69 -11.55 14.39 -1.69
C ALA A 69 -12.55 13.97 -2.79
N LEU A 70 -12.06 13.53 -3.94
CA LEU A 70 -12.86 13.07 -5.06
C LEU A 70 -13.11 11.55 -4.98
N PRO A 71 -14.14 11.03 -5.64
CA PRO A 71 -14.41 9.60 -5.64
C PRO A 71 -13.27 8.79 -6.27
N TYR A 72 -13.23 7.51 -5.91
CA TYR A 72 -12.35 6.54 -6.55
C TYR A 72 -12.61 6.47 -8.06
N ARG A 73 -11.54 6.25 -8.82
CA ARG A 73 -11.60 5.96 -10.25
C ARG A 73 -12.42 4.71 -10.56
N PRO A 74 -12.81 4.51 -11.83
CA PRO A 74 -13.43 3.26 -12.24
C PRO A 74 -12.60 2.06 -11.83
N THR A 75 -13.29 1.02 -11.35
CA THR A 75 -12.68 -0.17 -10.76
C THR A 75 -11.64 -0.83 -11.67
N ALA A 76 -11.89 -0.86 -12.99
CA ALA A 76 -10.95 -1.43 -13.96
C ALA A 76 -9.60 -0.69 -14.03
N GLU A 77 -9.62 0.64 -13.90
CA GLU A 77 -8.37 1.43 -13.89
C GLU A 77 -7.59 1.20 -12.60
N ILE A 78 -8.30 1.09 -11.47
CA ILE A 78 -7.67 0.84 -10.18
C ILE A 78 -7.05 -0.57 -10.17
N ASP A 79 -7.76 -1.57 -10.67
CA ASP A 79 -7.26 -2.95 -10.74
C ASP A 79 -5.94 -3.02 -11.54
N GLU A 80 -5.81 -2.28 -12.64
CA GLU A 80 -4.55 -2.19 -13.38
C GLU A 80 -3.41 -1.50 -12.60
N ILE A 81 -3.73 -0.49 -11.79
CA ILE A 81 -2.75 0.18 -10.92
C ILE A 81 -2.31 -0.77 -9.80
N VAL A 82 -3.27 -1.47 -9.20
CA VAL A 82 -3.08 -2.42 -8.10
C VAL A 82 -2.22 -3.60 -8.51
N ASP A 83 -2.42 -4.13 -9.72
CA ASP A 83 -1.62 -5.24 -10.24
C ASP A 83 -0.14 -4.85 -10.49
N LYS A 84 0.10 -3.57 -10.83
CA LYS A 84 1.43 -3.07 -11.19
C LYS A 84 2.22 -2.54 -9.98
N ALA A 85 1.54 -1.98 -8.98
CA ALA A 85 2.18 -1.38 -7.82
C ALA A 85 2.42 -2.39 -6.69
N ARG A 86 3.53 -2.22 -5.98
CA ARG A 86 3.93 -3.02 -4.81
C ARG A 86 3.82 -2.23 -3.51
N VAL A 87 3.98 -0.91 -3.57
CA VAL A 87 3.93 0.00 -2.42
C VAL A 87 2.90 1.09 -2.65
N PHE A 88 1.97 1.21 -1.71
CA PHE A 88 0.96 2.26 -1.64
C PHE A 88 1.26 3.14 -0.44
N ALA A 89 1.62 4.40 -0.70
CA ALA A 89 1.92 5.40 0.32
C ALA A 89 0.76 6.40 0.47
N ARG A 90 0.73 7.15 1.57
CA ARG A 90 -0.32 8.14 1.90
C ARG A 90 -1.74 7.55 1.97
N ALA A 91 -1.87 6.26 2.24
CA ALA A 91 -3.14 5.55 2.31
C ALA A 91 -4.01 6.03 3.49
N GLN A 92 -5.26 6.38 3.21
CA GLN A 92 -6.30 6.55 4.22
C GLN A 92 -6.82 5.18 4.69
N PRO A 93 -7.49 5.09 5.86
CA PRO A 93 -8.12 3.86 6.32
C PRO A 93 -9.05 3.22 5.27
N GLU A 94 -9.80 4.05 4.54
CA GLU A 94 -10.69 3.62 3.47
C GLU A 94 -9.92 3.01 2.28
N ASP A 95 -8.75 3.58 1.95
CA ASP A 95 -7.90 3.07 0.87
C ASP A 95 -7.37 1.67 1.20
N LYS A 96 -6.99 1.42 2.46
CA LYS A 96 -6.51 0.11 2.90
C LYS A 96 -7.56 -0.97 2.67
N PHE A 97 -8.80 -0.69 3.06
CA PHE A 97 -9.93 -1.59 2.83
C PHE A 97 -10.21 -1.77 1.33
N PHE A 98 -10.18 -0.68 0.57
CA PHE A 98 -10.44 -0.72 -0.87
C PHE A 98 -9.39 -1.55 -1.61
N LEU A 99 -8.11 -1.39 -1.28
CA LEU A 99 -7.00 -2.15 -1.87
C LEU A 99 -7.10 -3.65 -1.61
N VAL A 100 -7.48 -4.05 -0.37
CA VAL A 100 -7.77 -5.46 -0.05
C VAL A 100 -8.86 -6.01 -0.98
N SER A 101 -9.95 -5.27 -1.14
CA SER A 101 -11.06 -5.66 -2.00
C SER A 101 -10.68 -5.75 -3.48
N CYS A 102 -9.77 -4.89 -3.94
CA CYS A 102 -9.25 -4.93 -5.32
C CYS A 102 -8.42 -6.18 -5.58
N LEU A 103 -7.51 -6.51 -4.66
CA LEU A 103 -6.67 -7.70 -4.79
C LEU A 103 -7.49 -8.99 -4.73
N GLN A 104 -8.49 -9.05 -3.85
CA GLN A 104 -9.44 -10.18 -3.80
C GLN A 104 -10.22 -10.32 -5.11
N ARG A 105 -10.70 -9.21 -5.69
CA ARG A 105 -11.37 -9.21 -7.00
C ARG A 105 -10.46 -9.65 -8.13
N GLY A 106 -9.16 -9.35 -8.05
CA GLY A 106 -8.12 -9.87 -8.94
C GLY A 106 -7.90 -11.39 -8.83
N GLY A 107 -8.56 -12.07 -7.89
CA GLY A 107 -8.44 -13.51 -7.66
C GLY A 107 -7.26 -13.87 -6.74
N HIS A 108 -6.66 -12.89 -6.06
CA HIS A 108 -5.63 -13.15 -5.06
C HIS A 108 -6.24 -13.51 -3.72
N THR A 109 -5.61 -14.44 -3.01
CA THR A 109 -5.85 -14.61 -1.58
C THR A 109 -5.03 -13.56 -0.84
N VAL A 110 -5.70 -12.74 -0.05
CA VAL A 110 -5.12 -11.56 0.59
C VAL A 110 -4.94 -11.81 2.08
N ALA A 111 -3.69 -11.78 2.52
CA ALA A 111 -3.37 -11.69 3.94
C ALA A 111 -3.01 -10.24 4.26
N MET A 112 -3.63 -9.68 5.30
CA MET A 112 -3.33 -8.34 5.78
C MET A 112 -2.76 -8.39 7.19
N THR A 113 -1.75 -7.58 7.43
CA THR A 113 -1.16 -7.41 8.76
C THR A 113 -1.34 -5.98 9.23
N GLY A 114 -1.56 -5.77 10.53
CA GLY A 114 -1.80 -4.44 11.08
C GLY A 114 -1.81 -4.42 12.61
N ASP A 115 -1.62 -3.24 13.17
CA ASP A 115 -1.52 -3.01 14.62
C ASP A 115 -2.49 -1.89 15.08
N GLY A 116 -2.83 -0.96 14.19
CA GLY A 116 -3.65 0.20 14.50
C GLY A 116 -5.15 0.00 14.36
N VAL A 117 -5.92 0.91 14.98
CA VAL A 117 -7.38 1.02 14.79
C VAL A 117 -7.76 1.26 13.32
N ASN A 118 -6.87 1.91 12.57
CA ASN A 118 -7.04 2.22 11.15
C ASN A 118 -7.00 0.98 10.26
N ASP A 119 -6.33 -0.09 10.73
CA ASP A 119 -6.20 -1.33 9.97
C ASP A 119 -7.37 -2.28 10.22
N ALA A 120 -8.15 -2.08 11.28
CA ALA A 120 -9.22 -2.99 11.68
C ALA A 120 -10.24 -3.30 10.57
N PRO A 121 -10.75 -2.32 9.79
CA PRO A 121 -11.68 -2.63 8.68
C PRO A 121 -11.04 -3.51 7.61
N ALA A 122 -9.77 -3.25 7.29
CA ALA A 122 -9.05 -3.93 6.23
C ALA A 122 -8.53 -5.31 6.67
N LEU A 123 -8.10 -5.44 7.93
CA LEU A 123 -7.84 -6.72 8.61
C LEU A 123 -9.06 -7.63 8.55
N LYS A 124 -10.26 -7.08 8.82
CA LYS A 124 -11.50 -7.86 8.82
C LYS A 124 -11.98 -8.27 7.42
N ALA A 125 -11.64 -7.47 6.41
CA ALA A 125 -11.99 -7.73 5.02
C ALA A 125 -11.07 -8.72 4.33
N ALA A 126 -9.81 -8.81 4.78
CA ALA A 126 -8.82 -9.75 4.25
C ALA A 126 -9.27 -11.21 4.44
N ASP A 127 -8.75 -12.11 3.60
CA ASP A 127 -9.01 -13.54 3.76
C ASP A 127 -8.37 -14.07 5.06
N ILE A 128 -7.24 -13.47 5.44
CA ILE A 128 -6.54 -13.71 6.70
C ILE A 128 -6.05 -12.37 7.26
N GLY A 129 -6.68 -11.86 8.31
CA GLY A 129 -6.19 -10.75 9.11
C GLY A 129 -5.23 -11.22 10.19
N VAL A 130 -4.07 -10.55 10.32
CA VAL A 130 -3.06 -10.83 11.36
C VAL A 130 -2.80 -9.56 12.16
N ALA A 131 -3.05 -9.60 13.46
CA ALA A 131 -2.77 -8.50 14.38
C ALA A 131 -1.51 -8.73 15.22
N MET A 132 -0.84 -7.64 15.58
CA MET A 132 0.29 -7.65 16.52
C MET A 132 -0.21 -7.85 17.96
N GLY A 133 0.40 -8.75 18.72
CA GLY A 133 0.01 -9.12 20.08
C GLY A 133 0.47 -8.13 21.13
N VAL A 134 1.67 -7.56 21.00
CA VAL A 134 2.23 -6.58 21.94
C VAL A 134 1.89 -5.16 21.50
N GLY A 135 2.24 -4.78 20.26
CA GLY A 135 2.02 -3.45 19.71
C GLY A 135 0.61 -3.19 19.19
N GLY A 136 -0.18 -4.23 18.95
CA GLY A 136 -1.52 -4.08 18.38
C GLY A 136 -2.56 -3.57 19.38
N THR A 137 -3.41 -2.68 18.91
CA THR A 137 -4.58 -2.19 19.63
C THR A 137 -5.61 -3.32 19.85
N ASP A 138 -6.42 -3.22 20.90
CA ASP A 138 -7.49 -4.20 21.15
C ASP A 138 -8.50 -4.27 20.00
N VAL A 139 -8.68 -3.16 19.28
CA VAL A 139 -9.53 -3.09 18.07
C VAL A 139 -8.92 -3.90 16.93
N ALA A 140 -7.62 -3.76 16.66
CA ALA A 140 -6.94 -4.55 15.63
C ALA A 140 -6.94 -6.05 15.97
N LYS A 141 -6.66 -6.40 17.23
CA LYS A 141 -6.71 -7.79 17.74
C LYS A 141 -8.11 -8.41 17.63
N GLY A 142 -9.16 -7.63 17.92
CA GLY A 142 -10.54 -8.08 17.79
C GLY A 142 -11.02 -8.23 16.34
N ALA A 143 -10.37 -7.54 15.39
CA ALA A 143 -10.70 -7.60 13.98
C ALA A 143 -9.99 -8.76 13.24
N ALA A 144 -8.80 -9.16 13.70
CA ALA A 144 -7.96 -10.17 13.06
C ALA A 144 -8.35 -11.62 13.41
N GLU A 145 -8.09 -12.55 12.48
CA GLU A 145 -8.24 -13.99 12.67
C GLU A 145 -7.02 -14.62 13.38
N MET A 146 -5.85 -14.02 13.24
CA MET A 146 -4.59 -14.45 13.86
C MET A 146 -3.96 -13.32 14.67
N ILE A 147 -3.34 -13.65 15.81
CA ILE A 147 -2.60 -12.70 16.64
C ILE A 147 -1.18 -13.21 16.84
N LEU A 148 -0.18 -12.40 16.48
CA LEU A 148 1.23 -12.68 16.74
C LEU A 148 1.59 -12.28 18.18
N LEU A 149 1.62 -13.25 19.08
CA LEU A 149 1.84 -12.98 20.52
C LEU A 149 3.19 -12.33 20.84
N ASP A 150 4.20 -12.54 19.99
CA ASP A 150 5.58 -12.07 20.16
C ASP A 150 5.96 -10.93 19.19
N ASP A 151 5.01 -10.44 18.39
CA ASP A 151 5.23 -9.41 17.36
C ASP A 151 6.31 -9.79 16.33
N ASN A 152 6.58 -11.08 16.15
CA ASN A 152 7.60 -11.56 15.23
C ASN A 152 7.01 -12.01 13.89
N PHE A 153 7.25 -11.22 12.85
CA PHE A 153 6.82 -11.53 11.48
C PHE A 153 7.44 -12.82 10.91
N CYS A 154 8.59 -13.28 11.43
CA CYS A 154 9.18 -14.56 11.02
C CYS A 154 8.26 -15.76 11.32
N THR A 155 7.36 -15.62 12.29
CA THR A 155 6.36 -16.63 12.64
C THR A 155 5.36 -16.87 11.49
N ILE A 156 5.08 -15.85 10.66
CA ILE A 156 4.22 -15.98 9.48
C ILE A 156 4.93 -16.81 8.40
N VAL A 157 6.20 -16.52 8.12
CA VAL A 157 7.01 -17.23 7.10
C VAL A 157 7.18 -18.72 7.47
N ALA A 158 7.28 -19.04 8.76
CA ALA A 158 7.37 -20.42 9.24
C ALA A 158 6.07 -21.23 9.02
N GLY A 159 4.93 -20.57 8.77
CA GLY A 159 3.63 -21.19 8.54
C GLY A 159 3.31 -21.53 7.09
N GLU A 160 4.14 -21.12 6.12
CA GLU A 160 3.89 -21.35 4.69
C GLU A 160 4.26 -22.77 4.26
N THR A 161 3.27 -23.67 4.35
CA THR A 161 3.22 -24.91 3.56
C THR A 161 1.77 -25.26 3.21
N ARG A 162 1.04 -24.38 2.51
CA ARG A 162 -0.20 -24.80 1.81
C ARG A 162 -0.71 -23.81 0.76
N GLY A 163 -0.75 -24.24 -0.51
CA GLY A 163 -1.65 -23.71 -1.53
C GLY A 163 -0.94 -23.12 -2.75
N ASP A 164 -1.20 -23.68 -3.94
CA ASP A 164 -0.57 -23.34 -5.23
C ASP A 164 -1.13 -22.04 -5.87
N GLY A 165 -1.42 -21.00 -5.07
CA GLY A 165 -1.96 -19.71 -5.54
C GLY A 165 -1.03 -18.53 -5.24
N PRO A 166 -1.12 -17.40 -5.99
CA PRO A 166 -0.36 -16.19 -5.67
C PRO A 166 -0.91 -15.57 -4.37
N LEU A 167 -0.27 -15.87 -3.25
CA LEU A 167 -0.51 -15.20 -1.97
C LEU A 167 0.07 -13.78 -2.05
N VAL A 168 -0.76 -12.76 -1.77
CA VAL A 168 -0.29 -11.38 -1.66
C VAL A 168 -0.28 -10.98 -0.20
N TYR A 169 0.93 -10.79 0.35
CA TYR A 169 1.14 -10.25 1.68
C TYR A 169 1.04 -8.73 1.64
N LEU A 170 -0.02 -8.19 2.24
CA LEU A 170 -0.14 -6.75 2.48
C LEU A 170 0.48 -6.44 3.83
N GLY A 171 1.79 -6.15 3.79
CA GLY A 171 2.53 -5.68 4.96
C GLY A 171 1.93 -4.38 5.49
N GLY A 172 1.54 -4.41 6.77
CA GLY A 172 1.30 -3.23 7.61
C GLY A 172 2.57 -2.91 8.38
N PHE A 173 2.97 -1.64 8.38
CA PHE A 173 4.11 -1.15 9.14
C PHE A 173 3.82 0.25 9.71
N PHE A 174 4.44 0.51 10.85
CA PHE A 174 4.17 1.51 11.91
C PHE A 174 3.50 2.83 11.52
N THR A 175 2.26 3.04 11.94
CA THR A 175 1.84 4.39 12.35
C THR A 175 2.18 4.61 13.83
N PHE A 176 3.42 4.98 14.13
CA PHE A 176 3.69 5.74 15.35
C PHE A 176 3.13 7.14 15.15
N SER A 177 1.86 7.35 15.48
CA SER A 177 1.33 8.70 15.71
C SER A 177 1.93 9.25 16.99
N LEU A 178 3.16 9.74 16.89
CA LEU A 178 3.84 10.49 17.96
C LEU A 178 4.62 11.65 17.35
N LEU A 179 3.88 12.54 16.68
CA LEU A 179 4.17 13.97 16.51
C LEU A 179 2.91 14.58 15.89
N LEU A 180 1.89 14.99 16.63
CA LEU A 180 1.83 16.26 17.34
C LEU A 180 0.64 16.20 18.31
N CYS A 181 0.88 15.72 19.53
CA CYS A 181 0.12 16.20 20.68
C CYS A 181 1.01 17.22 21.38
N TRP A 182 1.17 18.40 20.78
CA TRP A 182 1.55 19.68 21.40
C TRP A 182 1.44 20.81 20.36
N ILE A 183 0.21 21.33 20.24
CA ILE A 183 -0.27 22.72 20.07
C ILE A 183 -1.61 22.68 19.36
#